data_AF-A0A5J4PAL8-F1
#
_entry.id   AF-A0A5J4PAL8-F1
#
_cell.length_a   1.000
_cell.length_b   1.000
_cell.length_c   1.000
_cell.angle_alpha   90.00
_cell.angle_beta   90.00
_cell.angle_gamma   90.00
#
_symmetry.space_group_name_H-M   'P 1'
#
loop_
_entity.id
_entity.type
_entity.pdbx_description
1 polymer ?
#
loop_
_entity_poly.entity_id
_entity_poly.type
_entity_poly.pdbx_seq_one_letter_code
_entity_poly.pdbx_strand_id
1 'polypeptide(L)'
;MLTNFPTIRKAVKKMTTIDKLTSDGTYANLSKREILQISRQRAKLEKNLGSIADLNRLPSALFIVDVMKEHIAVREANRLGIPVFGIVDTNSDPTNIDFVIPANDDATKSVEIIIEACCAAIAEGLEERKVEKVDMEAAGEAPANRGGKRRSAKARLDKSDDEAINTAKAAPFLKEDDEA
;
A
#
# COMPACT_ATOMS: atom_id res chain seq x y z
N MET A 1 -5.92 6.37 0.90
CA MET A 1 -5.47 6.24 2.31
C MET A 1 -3.96 6.13 2.48
N LEU A 2 -3.22 5.49 1.55
CA LEU A 2 -1.79 5.22 1.68
C LEU A 2 -0.93 6.48 1.53
N THR A 3 -1.29 7.35 0.59
CA THR A 3 -0.51 8.57 0.28
C THR A 3 -0.45 9.58 1.43
N ASN A 4 -1.46 9.59 2.30
CA ASN A 4 -1.51 10.42 3.51
C ASN A 4 -1.52 9.54 4.79
N PHE A 5 -0.68 8.51 4.81
CA PHE A 5 -0.56 7.60 5.95
C PHE A 5 -0.29 8.27 7.31
N PRO A 6 0.52 9.34 7.42
CA PRO A 6 0.71 10.03 8.70
C PRO A 6 -0.59 10.54 9.33
N THR A 7 -1.54 11.00 8.51
CA THR A 7 -2.85 11.48 8.99
C THR A 7 -3.76 10.34 9.38
N ILE A 8 -3.78 9.27 8.58
CA ILE A 8 -4.54 8.04 8.90
C ILE A 8 -4.05 7.43 10.22
N ARG A 9 -2.73 7.38 10.44
CA ARG A 9 -2.14 6.90 11.70
C ARG A 9 -2.59 7.73 12.91
N LYS A 10 -2.73 9.06 12.77
CA LYS A 10 -3.28 9.90 13.84
C LYS A 10 -4.73 9.51 14.17
N ALA A 11 -5.54 9.18 13.16
CA ALA A 11 -6.92 8.73 13.36
C ALA A 11 -7.00 7.35 14.04
N VAL A 12 -6.15 6.40 13.64
CA VAL A 12 -6.00 5.08 14.32
C VAL A 12 -5.54 5.28 15.76
N LYS A 13 -4.55 6.14 16.00
CA LYS A 13 -4.11 6.45 17.37
C LYS A 13 -5.25 7.02 18.22
N LYS A 14 -6.09 7.89 17.65
CA LYS A 14 -7.28 8.41 18.35
C LYS A 14 -8.25 7.30 18.74
N MET A 15 -8.46 6.30 17.88
CA MET A 15 -9.25 5.11 18.19
C MET A 15 -8.69 4.38 19.42
N THR A 16 -7.39 4.07 19.41
CA THR A 16 -6.73 3.40 20.55
C THR A 16 -6.78 4.22 21.85
N THR A 17 -6.75 5.55 21.77
CA THR A 17 -6.92 6.43 22.94
C THR A 17 -8.33 6.32 23.51
N ILE A 18 -9.35 6.21 22.66
CA ILE A 18 -10.74 6.04 23.11
C ILE A 18 -10.92 4.67 23.81
N ASP A 19 -10.30 3.62 23.28
CA ASP A 19 -10.34 2.28 23.90
C ASP A 19 -9.66 2.27 25.28
N LYS A 20 -8.54 3.00 25.43
CA LYS A 20 -7.88 3.22 26.73
C LYS A 20 -8.78 3.99 27.72
N LEU A 21 -9.40 5.08 27.29
CA LEU A 21 -10.32 5.84 28.13
C LEU A 21 -11.50 4.98 28.65
N THR A 22 -11.93 4.01 27.85
CA THR A 22 -13.00 3.07 28.21
C THR A 22 -12.52 2.04 29.24
N SER A 23 -11.28 1.55 29.13
CA SER A 23 -10.70 0.56 30.04
C SER A 23 -10.21 1.15 31.36
N ASP A 24 -9.70 2.39 31.34
CA ASP A 24 -9.16 3.08 32.53
C ASP A 24 -10.25 3.65 33.46
N GLY A 25 -11.54 3.42 33.19
CA GLY A 25 -12.66 3.85 34.03
C GLY A 25 -12.97 5.36 33.99
N THR A 26 -12.16 6.17 33.31
CA THR A 26 -12.37 7.62 33.11
C THR A 26 -13.70 7.91 32.41
N TYR A 27 -14.20 6.94 31.65
CA TYR A 27 -15.51 6.94 31.00
C TYR A 27 -16.68 7.19 31.95
N ALA A 28 -16.57 6.83 33.24
CA ALA A 28 -17.62 7.01 34.24
C ALA A 28 -17.79 8.48 34.69
N ASN A 29 -16.75 9.31 34.51
CA ASN A 29 -16.77 10.72 34.92
C ASN A 29 -17.37 11.66 33.86
N LEU A 30 -17.77 11.12 32.70
CA LEU A 30 -18.31 11.88 31.58
C LEU A 30 -19.84 11.92 31.60
N SER A 31 -20.41 12.97 31.01
CA SER A 31 -21.86 13.05 30.86
C SER A 31 -22.37 12.00 29.85
N LYS A 32 -23.63 11.56 30.02
CA LYS A 32 -24.28 10.60 29.09
C LYS A 32 -24.22 11.07 27.63
N ARG A 33 -24.26 12.39 27.39
CA ARG A 33 -24.17 12.99 26.05
C ARG A 33 -22.77 12.84 25.47
N GLU A 34 -21.72 13.09 26.25
CA GLU A 34 -20.33 12.93 25.81
C GLU A 34 -19.98 11.47 25.55
N ILE A 35 -20.42 10.56 26.44
CA ILE A 35 -20.28 9.11 26.25
C ILE A 35 -20.89 8.68 24.92
N LEU A 36 -22.10 9.16 24.60
CA LEU A 36 -22.75 8.85 23.33
C LEU A 36 -21.96 9.36 22.12
N GLN A 37 -21.40 10.56 22.20
CA GLN A 37 -20.59 11.13 21.12
C GLN A 37 -19.29 10.34 20.91
N ILE A 38 -18.58 10.00 21.98
CA ILE A 38 -17.34 9.22 21.92
C ILE A 38 -17.63 7.81 21.39
N SER A 39 -18.70 7.17 21.83
CA SER A 39 -19.11 5.85 21.33
C SER A 39 -19.40 5.85 19.83
N ARG A 40 -20.16 6.85 19.33
CA ARG A 40 -20.41 7.01 17.88
C ARG A 40 -19.13 7.28 17.11
N GLN A 41 -18.22 8.09 17.66
CA GLN A 41 -16.93 8.36 17.04
C GLN A 41 -16.08 7.09 16.95
N ARG A 42 -16.01 6.30 18.03
CA ARG A 42 -15.30 5.01 18.05
C ARG A 42 -15.89 4.05 17.03
N ALA A 43 -17.21 3.88 16.99
CA ALA A 43 -17.86 2.97 16.03
C ALA A 43 -17.59 3.39 14.57
N LYS A 44 -17.54 4.69 14.28
CA LYS A 44 -17.19 5.20 12.95
C LYS A 44 -15.71 4.96 12.60
N LEU A 45 -14.81 5.14 13.56
CA LEU A 45 -13.39 4.88 13.36
C LEU A 45 -13.14 3.38 13.15
N GLU A 46 -13.75 2.53 13.95
CA GLU A 46 -13.66 1.07 13.86
C GLU A 46 -14.14 0.56 12.50
N LYS A 47 -15.33 1.00 12.06
CA LYS A 47 -15.89 0.59 10.76
C LYS A 47 -14.98 0.93 9.59
N ASN A 48 -14.28 2.06 9.65
CA ASN A 48 -13.51 2.57 8.51
C ASN A 48 -12.01 2.20 8.56
N LEU A 49 -11.44 2.08 9.77
CA LEU A 49 -10.00 1.94 10.00
C LEU A 49 -9.63 0.70 10.82
N GLY A 50 -10.61 -0.07 11.32
CA GLY A 50 -10.36 -1.25 12.16
C GLY A 50 -9.46 -2.28 11.47
N SER A 51 -9.66 -2.50 10.16
CA SER A 51 -8.86 -3.43 9.35
C SER A 51 -7.39 -3.03 9.20
N ILE A 52 -7.04 -1.78 9.49
CA ILE A 52 -5.67 -1.25 9.39
C ILE A 52 -5.12 -0.81 10.75
N ALA A 53 -5.79 -1.16 11.84
CA ALA A 53 -5.40 -0.75 13.19
C ALA A 53 -3.98 -1.20 13.55
N ASP A 54 -3.59 -2.39 13.09
CA ASP A 54 -2.29 -3.01 13.37
C ASP A 54 -1.16 -2.51 12.45
N LEU A 55 -1.48 -1.73 11.41
CA LEU A 55 -0.48 -1.22 10.48
C LEU A 55 0.36 -0.09 11.08
N ASN A 56 1.55 -0.44 11.52
CA ASN A 56 2.53 0.53 12.03
C ASN A 56 3.27 1.28 10.92
N ARG A 57 3.42 0.70 9.74
CA ARG A 57 4.17 1.26 8.60
C ARG A 57 3.43 1.04 7.29
N LEU A 58 3.85 1.73 6.24
CA LEU A 58 3.34 1.46 4.90
C LEU A 58 3.60 0.00 4.52
N PRO A 59 2.66 -0.65 3.83
CA PRO A 59 2.83 -2.02 3.38
C PRO A 59 3.95 -2.11 2.33
N SER A 60 4.62 -3.26 2.28
CA SER A 60 5.70 -3.52 1.30
C SER A 60 5.18 -4.06 -0.03
N ALA A 61 3.95 -4.55 -0.06
CA ALA A 61 3.23 -4.98 -1.26
C ALA A 61 1.73 -4.87 -0.98
N LEU A 62 0.92 -4.77 -2.03
CA LEU A 62 -0.53 -4.81 -1.95
C LEU A 62 -1.09 -5.93 -2.81
N PHE A 63 -2.15 -6.56 -2.30
CA PHE A 63 -2.98 -7.48 -3.05
C PHE A 63 -4.36 -6.83 -3.25
N ILE A 64 -4.79 -6.69 -4.50
CA ILE A 64 -6.02 -6.01 -4.89
C ILE A 64 -6.94 -6.98 -5.61
N VAL A 65 -8.18 -7.06 -5.15
CA VAL A 65 -9.28 -7.76 -5.82
C VAL A 65 -10.09 -6.71 -6.56
N ASP A 66 -10.37 -6.94 -7.84
CA ASP A 66 -11.06 -6.01 -8.73
C ASP A 66 -10.36 -4.64 -8.87
N VAL A 67 -9.44 -4.59 -9.83
CA VAL A 67 -8.61 -3.40 -10.12
C VAL A 67 -9.46 -2.23 -10.62
N MET A 68 -10.56 -2.50 -11.33
CA MET A 68 -11.46 -1.46 -11.84
C MET A 68 -12.17 -0.75 -10.69
N LYS A 69 -12.74 -1.50 -9.73
CA LYS A 69 -13.40 -0.93 -8.55
C LYS A 69 -12.39 -0.25 -7.63
N GLU A 70 -11.23 -0.88 -7.38
CA GLU A 70 -10.21 -0.39 -6.44
C GLU A 70 -9.10 0.48 -7.09
N HIS A 71 -9.42 1.19 -8.18
CA HIS A 71 -8.50 2.03 -8.92
C HIS A 71 -7.78 3.11 -8.09
N ILE A 72 -8.39 3.59 -6.99
CA ILE A 72 -7.77 4.56 -6.07
C ILE A 72 -6.61 3.88 -5.33
N ALA A 73 -6.78 2.64 -4.87
CA ALA A 73 -5.73 1.91 -4.18
C ALA A 73 -4.54 1.65 -5.10
N VAL A 74 -4.79 1.23 -6.34
CA VAL A 74 -3.77 1.05 -7.39
C VAL A 74 -3.00 2.34 -7.63
N ARG A 75 -3.71 3.46 -7.82
CA ARG A 75 -3.07 4.76 -8.09
C ARG A 75 -2.21 5.24 -6.92
N GLU A 76 -2.68 5.06 -5.70
CA GLU A 76 -1.92 5.41 -4.51
C GLU A 76 -0.68 4.53 -4.33
N ALA A 77 -0.80 3.23 -4.60
CA ALA A 77 0.31 2.27 -4.56
C ALA A 77 1.40 2.66 -5.57
N ASN A 78 1.01 2.93 -6.81
CA ASN A 78 1.92 3.31 -7.88
C ASN A 78 2.64 4.63 -7.57
N ARG A 79 1.94 5.59 -6.98
CA ARG A 79 2.55 6.86 -6.54
C ARG A 79 3.60 6.66 -5.44
N LEU A 80 3.42 5.67 -4.58
CA LEU A 80 4.34 5.35 -3.49
C LEU A 80 5.41 4.32 -3.88
N GLY A 81 5.33 3.76 -5.10
CA GLY A 81 6.22 2.68 -5.55
C GLY A 81 6.03 1.37 -4.80
N ILE A 82 4.82 1.11 -4.30
CA ILE A 82 4.47 -0.15 -3.63
C ILE A 82 4.05 -1.15 -4.72
N PRO A 83 4.69 -2.33 -4.82
CA PRO A 83 4.33 -3.32 -5.82
C PRO A 83 2.91 -3.84 -5.61
N VAL A 84 2.17 -3.97 -6.71
CA VAL A 84 0.76 -4.38 -6.73
C VAL A 84 0.60 -5.75 -7.36
N PHE A 85 0.00 -6.67 -6.61
CA PHE A 85 -0.56 -7.93 -7.08
C PHE A 85 -2.06 -7.72 -7.26
N GLY A 86 -2.60 -8.00 -8.45
CA GLY A 86 -3.98 -7.67 -8.78
C GLY A 86 -4.71 -8.77 -9.54
N ILE A 87 -5.94 -9.07 -9.13
CA ILE A 87 -6.86 -9.87 -9.94
C ILE A 87 -7.42 -8.99 -11.04
N VAL A 88 -7.26 -9.41 -12.30
CA VAL A 88 -7.72 -8.69 -13.48
C VAL A 88 -8.74 -9.53 -14.22
N ASP A 89 -9.97 -9.02 -14.30
CA ASP A 89 -11.01 -9.57 -15.16
C ASP A 89 -11.05 -8.88 -16.54
N THR A 90 -11.89 -9.38 -17.44
CA THR A 90 -12.07 -8.93 -18.83
C THR A 90 -12.31 -7.42 -19.01
N ASN A 91 -12.84 -6.73 -18.01
CA ASN A 91 -13.15 -5.29 -18.05
C ASN A 91 -12.04 -4.40 -17.43
N SER A 92 -10.97 -5.00 -16.91
CA SER A 92 -9.93 -4.30 -16.15
C SER A 92 -8.66 -4.11 -16.98
N ASP A 93 -8.00 -2.95 -16.82
CA ASP A 93 -6.73 -2.65 -17.50
C ASP A 93 -5.53 -3.17 -16.68
N PRO A 94 -4.74 -4.12 -17.22
CA PRO A 94 -3.59 -4.69 -16.51
C PRO A 94 -2.35 -3.77 -16.47
N THR A 95 -2.33 -2.66 -17.24
CA THR A 95 -1.12 -1.85 -17.47
C THR A 95 -0.50 -1.27 -16.19
N ASN A 96 -1.32 -0.99 -15.18
CA ASN A 96 -0.91 -0.33 -13.94
C ASN A 96 -0.63 -1.31 -12.78
N ILE A 97 -0.44 -2.60 -13.08
CA ILE A 97 -0.27 -3.68 -12.11
C ILE A 97 1.05 -4.39 -12.38
N ASP A 98 1.85 -4.60 -11.34
CA ASP A 98 3.16 -5.27 -11.47
C ASP A 98 3.01 -6.78 -11.65
N PHE A 99 2.09 -7.39 -10.92
CA PHE A 99 1.84 -8.83 -10.93
C PHE A 99 0.35 -9.11 -11.18
N VAL A 100 0.04 -9.40 -12.45
CA VAL A 100 -1.33 -9.62 -12.92
C VAL A 100 -1.73 -11.09 -12.73
N ILE A 101 -2.89 -11.31 -12.11
CA ILE A 101 -3.55 -12.61 -11.97
C ILE A 101 -4.84 -12.55 -12.80
N PRO A 102 -4.86 -13.11 -14.02
CA PRO A 102 -6.06 -13.13 -14.83
C PRO A 102 -7.08 -14.11 -14.23
N ALA A 103 -8.18 -13.61 -13.70
CA ALA A 103 -9.25 -14.43 -13.12
C ALA A 103 -10.55 -13.63 -12.99
N ASN A 104 -11.65 -14.35 -12.78
CA ASN A 104 -12.95 -13.75 -12.49
C ASN A 104 -12.98 -13.24 -11.03
N ASP A 105 -13.20 -11.94 -10.84
CA ASP A 105 -13.26 -11.25 -9.55
C ASP A 105 -14.69 -11.14 -8.97
N ASP A 106 -15.73 -11.29 -9.78
CA ASP A 106 -17.13 -11.28 -9.34
C ASP A 106 -17.53 -12.60 -8.63
N ALA A 107 -16.82 -13.69 -8.89
CA ALA A 107 -17.13 -15.00 -8.31
C ALA A 107 -16.43 -15.22 -6.97
N THR A 108 -17.20 -15.33 -5.89
CA THR A 108 -16.68 -15.57 -4.52
C THR A 108 -15.73 -16.78 -4.46
N LYS A 109 -16.09 -17.90 -5.10
CA LYS A 109 -15.25 -19.11 -5.13
C LYS A 109 -13.90 -18.89 -5.82
N SER A 110 -13.87 -18.08 -6.87
CA SER A 110 -12.64 -17.75 -7.60
C SER A 110 -11.71 -16.95 -6.70
N VAL A 111 -12.26 -15.89 -6.09
CA VAL A 111 -11.53 -15.03 -5.15
C VAL A 111 -11.03 -15.82 -3.94
N GLU A 112 -11.86 -16.69 -3.35
CA GLU A 112 -11.47 -17.55 -2.22
C GLU A 112 -10.27 -18.43 -2.55
N ILE A 113 -10.31 -19.16 -3.67
CA ILE A 113 -9.23 -20.07 -4.08
C ILE A 113 -7.92 -19.29 -4.28
N ILE A 114 -7.97 -18.14 -4.92
CA ILE A 114 -6.78 -17.31 -5.19
C ILE A 114 -6.21 -16.77 -3.87
N ILE A 115 -7.05 -16.22 -3.01
CA ILE A 115 -6.62 -15.69 -1.72
C ILE A 115 -6.05 -16.80 -0.84
N GLU A 116 -6.68 -17.98 -0.80
CA GLU A 116 -6.19 -19.12 -0.02
C GLU A 116 -4.80 -19.56 -0.49
N ALA A 117 -4.59 -19.69 -1.80
CA ALA A 117 -3.28 -20.00 -2.38
C ALA A 117 -2.24 -18.93 -2.04
N CYS A 118 -2.58 -17.64 -2.14
CA CYS A 118 -1.68 -16.54 -1.76
C CYS A 118 -1.36 -16.55 -0.26
N CYS A 119 -2.34 -16.79 0.61
CA CYS A 119 -2.15 -16.88 2.05
C CYS A 119 -1.24 -18.07 2.42
N ALA A 120 -1.41 -19.23 1.77
CA ALA A 120 -0.53 -20.37 1.96
C ALA A 120 0.92 -20.05 1.59
N ALA A 121 1.14 -19.42 0.44
CA ALA A 121 2.48 -19.00 0.00
C ALA A 121 3.11 -17.95 0.93
N ILE A 122 2.33 -17.00 1.46
CA ILE A 122 2.81 -16.02 2.45
C ILE A 122 3.19 -16.71 3.75
N ALA A 123 2.39 -17.67 4.22
CA ALA A 123 2.68 -18.42 5.43
C ALA A 123 3.98 -19.23 5.30
N GLU A 124 4.16 -19.94 4.19
CA GLU A 124 5.39 -20.68 3.88
C GLU A 124 6.62 -19.76 3.89
N GLY A 125 6.58 -18.64 3.17
CA GLY A 125 7.69 -17.69 3.14
C GLY A 125 7.98 -17.02 4.49
N LEU A 126 6.97 -16.90 5.37
CA LEU A 126 7.17 -16.44 6.75
C LEU A 126 7.87 -17.48 7.63
N GLU A 127 7.56 -18.77 7.45
CA GLU A 127 8.23 -19.85 8.16
C GLU A 127 9.69 -20.02 7.69
N GLU A 128 9.94 -20.01 6.38
CA GLU A 128 11.32 -20.03 5.84
C GLU A 128 12.15 -18.89 6.40
N ARG A 129 11.60 -17.68 6.43
CA ARG A 129 12.28 -16.51 7.00
C ARG A 129 12.58 -16.65 8.50
N LYS A 130 11.75 -17.37 9.26
CA LYS A 130 12.03 -17.65 10.67
C LYS A 130 13.19 -18.63 10.80
N VAL A 131 13.18 -19.70 10.02
CA VAL A 131 14.26 -20.71 10.01
C VAL A 131 15.59 -20.06 9.62
N GLU A 132 15.63 -19.29 8.53
CA GLU A 132 16.84 -18.57 8.10
C GLU A 132 17.37 -17.63 9.18
N LYS A 133 16.50 -16.95 9.93
CA LYS A 133 16.93 -16.08 11.03
C LYS A 133 17.55 -16.87 12.18
N VAL A 134 16.98 -18.01 12.54
CA VAL A 134 17.53 -18.88 13.59
C VAL A 134 18.89 -19.42 13.17
N ASP A 135 19.06 -19.82 11.91
CA ASP A 135 20.33 -20.30 11.37
C ASP A 135 21.39 -19.18 11.30
N MET A 136 21.00 -17.97 10.91
CA MET A 136 21.90 -16.79 10.90
C MET A 136 22.32 -16.38 12.31
N GLU A 137 21.40 -16.43 13.29
CA GLU A 137 21.72 -16.15 14.70
C GLU A 137 22.62 -17.25 15.30
N ALA A 138 22.43 -18.51 14.91
CA ALA A 138 23.29 -19.64 15.30
C ALA A 138 24.70 -19.57 14.66
N ALA A 139 24.82 -18.99 13.46
CA ALA A 139 26.08 -18.77 12.76
C ALA A 139 26.87 -17.53 13.25
N GLY A 140 26.32 -16.74 14.17
CA GLY A 140 27.00 -15.58 14.77
C GLY A 140 27.20 -14.39 13.81
N GLU A 141 26.57 -14.40 12.64
CA GLU A 141 26.61 -13.27 11.71
C GLU A 141 25.50 -12.27 12.08
N ALA A 142 25.90 -11.13 12.65
CA ALA A 142 24.98 -10.02 12.91
C ALA A 142 24.22 -9.66 11.62
N PRO A 143 22.89 -9.40 11.68
CA PRO A 143 22.09 -9.23 10.48
C PRO A 143 22.53 -7.96 9.73
N ALA A 144 23.35 -8.15 8.69
CA ALA A 144 23.61 -7.12 7.70
C ALA A 144 22.25 -6.79 7.05
N ASN A 145 21.76 -5.59 7.35
CA ASN A 145 20.57 -4.99 6.78
C ASN A 145 20.67 -4.99 5.24
N ARG A 146 20.26 -6.08 4.59
CA ARG A 146 20.13 -6.18 3.12
C ARG A 146 18.83 -5.49 2.70
N GLY A 147 18.74 -4.20 3.02
CA GLY A 147 17.78 -3.28 2.43
C GLY A 147 18.32 -2.76 1.11
N GLY A 148 17.64 -3.09 0.01
CA GLY A 148 17.72 -2.35 -1.24
C GLY A 148 18.90 -2.66 -2.16
N LYS A 149 18.69 -3.58 -3.11
CA LYS A 149 19.35 -3.57 -4.44
C LYS A 149 18.66 -4.54 -5.42
N ARG A 150 17.43 -4.23 -5.84
CA ARG A 150 17.03 -4.55 -7.23
C ARG A 150 17.44 -3.35 -8.07
N ARG A 151 18.61 -3.50 -8.67
CA ARG A 151 19.25 -2.54 -9.58
C ARG A 151 18.33 -2.26 -10.76
N SER A 152 17.86 -1.01 -10.84
CA SER A 152 17.83 -0.17 -12.05
C SER A 152 17.69 -0.90 -13.40
N ALA A 153 16.46 -1.10 -13.86
CA ALA A 153 16.16 -1.32 -15.28
C ALA A 153 16.05 0.00 -16.08
N LYS A 154 16.56 1.12 -15.56
CA LYS A 154 16.49 2.45 -16.21
C LYS A 154 17.85 3.04 -16.62
N ALA A 155 18.92 2.24 -16.59
CA ALA A 155 20.23 2.65 -17.09
C ALA A 155 20.37 2.32 -18.60
N ARG A 156 19.47 2.85 -19.43
CA ARG A 156 19.62 2.97 -20.90
C ARG A 156 18.74 4.12 -21.40
N LEU A 157 19.11 5.34 -21.06
CA LEU A 157 18.86 6.49 -21.93
C LEU A 157 20.20 7.21 -22.01
N ASP A 158 20.78 7.26 -23.20
CA ASP A 158 22.07 7.91 -23.45
C ASP A 158 21.88 9.44 -23.41
N LYS A 159 22.92 10.19 -23.04
CA LYS A 159 22.89 11.66 -22.93
C LYS A 159 22.49 12.35 -24.24
N SER A 160 22.66 11.67 -25.37
CA SER A 160 22.20 12.12 -26.69
C SER A 160 20.69 12.25 -26.80
N ASP A 161 19.93 11.41 -26.08
CA ASP A 161 18.48 11.34 -26.22
C ASP A 161 17.79 12.43 -25.40
N ASP A 162 18.35 12.78 -24.24
CA ASP A 162 17.88 13.91 -23.42
C ASP A 162 18.16 15.27 -24.10
N GLU A 163 19.30 15.43 -24.78
CA GLU A 163 19.57 16.63 -25.58
C GLU A 163 18.60 16.74 -26.77
N ALA A 164 18.37 15.64 -27.51
CA ALA A 164 17.44 15.63 -28.64
C ALA A 164 15.98 15.95 -28.23
N ILE A 165 15.52 15.42 -27.09
CA ILE A 165 14.17 15.71 -26.58
C ILE A 165 14.05 17.17 -26.14
N ASN A 166 15.11 17.75 -25.57
CA ASN A 166 15.09 19.14 -25.10
C ASN A 166 15.15 20.13 -26.28
N THR A 167 15.94 19.84 -27.33
CA THR A 167 15.96 20.63 -28.56
C THR A 167 14.63 20.55 -29.33
N ALA A 168 14.01 19.36 -29.39
CA ALA A 168 12.72 19.18 -30.04
C ALA A 168 11.57 19.89 -29.32
N LYS A 169 11.62 20.02 -27.98
CA LYS A 169 10.65 20.79 -27.18
C LYS A 169 10.88 22.30 -27.23
N ALA A 170 12.11 22.76 -27.50
CA ALA A 170 12.42 24.18 -27.63
C ALA A 170 12.07 24.75 -29.02
N ALA A 171 12.12 23.93 -30.08
CA ALA A 171 11.89 24.35 -31.46
C ALA A 171 10.53 25.05 -31.75
N PRO A 172 9.40 24.72 -31.09
CA PRO A 172 8.14 25.45 -31.27
C PRO A 172 8.15 26.83 -30.60
N PHE A 173 8.92 27.00 -29.52
CA PHE A 173 8.93 28.22 -28.71
C PHE A 173 9.85 29.32 -29.27
N LEU A 174 10.81 28.98 -30.14
CA LEU A 174 11.68 29.94 -30.83
C LEU A 174 11.12 30.47 -32.15
N LYS A 175 10.03 29.90 -32.67
CA LYS A 175 9.41 30.33 -33.94
C LYS A 175 8.22 31.28 -33.76
N GLU A 176 7.74 31.50 -32.54
CA GLU A 176 6.63 32.42 -32.27
C GLU A 176 7.09 33.84 -31.88
N ASP A 177 8.39 34.07 -31.64
CA ASP A 177 8.93 35.37 -31.19
C ASP A 177 9.63 36.21 -32.30
N ASP A 178 9.73 35.72 -33.54
CA ASP A 178 10.47 36.39 -34.64
C ASP A 178 9.61 36.88 -35.83
N GLU A 179 8.27 36.92 -35.71
CA GLU A 179 7.39 37.66 -36.63
C GLU A 179 6.51 38.65 -35.85
N ALA A 180 7.07 39.84 -35.62
CA ALA A 180 6.36 41.07 -35.25
C ALA A 180 6.62 42.15 -36.30
#